data_AF-A0A9P4IRX5-F1
#
_entry.id   AF-A0A9P4IRX5-F1
#
_cell.length_a   1.000
_cell.length_b   1.000
_cell.length_c   1.000
_cell.angle_alpha   90.00
_cell.angle_beta   90.00
_cell.angle_gamma   90.00
#
_symmetry.space_group_name_H-M   'P 1'
#
loop_
_entity.id
_entity.type
_entity.pdbx_description
1 polymer ?
#
loop_
_entity_poly.entity_id
_entity_poly.type
_entity_poly.pdbx_seq_one_letter_code
_entity_poly.pdbx_strand_id
1 'polypeptide(L)'
;MAHNYSGPNVTNATNPVNGVWFHGPIPNHNPGWQPTVIQNWVANGRAGSRPNIAVADHAHQYFPNPAEVVSKATVGVCMIDVGDNVMCGVVFENGQANAALRRHFRTAHPGAVQNATTQNVTNQEMLEAQNALKLFVRSGTWRDALFGSEPGRGPVGGLIDVYATEMEAIAAADATFAAAYGTRFHRDRLCQTRGIGKRKRGPSPPARNLKMTITLQL
;
A
#
# COMPACT_ATOMS: atom_id res chain seq x y z
N MET A 1 18.13 11.93 -27.25
CA MET A 1 17.04 12.80 -26.77
C MET A 1 17.06 12.78 -25.24
N ALA A 2 16.79 13.89 -24.56
CA ALA A 2 16.70 13.88 -23.10
C ALA A 2 15.35 13.30 -22.69
N HIS A 3 15.34 12.17 -21.99
CA HIS A 3 14.12 11.52 -21.53
C HIS A 3 13.73 12.07 -20.16
N ASN A 4 12.43 12.11 -19.83
CA ASN A 4 11.91 12.52 -18.51
C ASN A 4 12.35 11.60 -17.34
N TYR A 5 13.13 10.57 -17.65
CA TYR A 5 13.69 9.56 -16.77
C TYR A 5 15.21 9.64 -16.67
N SER A 6 15.83 10.60 -17.35
CA SER A 6 17.28 10.86 -17.36
C SER A 6 17.52 12.34 -17.04
N GLY A 7 18.37 12.63 -16.06
CA GLY A 7 18.69 14.01 -15.68
C GLY A 7 18.89 14.18 -14.18
N PRO A 8 19.47 15.31 -13.76
CA PRO A 8 19.84 15.55 -12.36
C PRO A 8 18.63 15.51 -11.42
N ASN A 9 17.45 15.97 -11.87
CA ASN A 9 16.24 15.97 -11.03
C ASN A 9 15.80 14.56 -10.64
N VAL A 10 15.93 13.57 -11.53
CA VAL A 10 15.61 12.17 -11.23
C VAL A 10 16.78 11.49 -10.55
N THR A 11 18.01 11.70 -11.05
CA THR A 11 19.20 11.02 -10.51
C THR A 11 19.53 11.43 -9.09
N ASN A 12 19.25 12.68 -8.71
CA ASN A 12 19.51 13.20 -7.37
C ASN A 12 18.22 13.24 -6.53
N ALA A 13 17.12 12.63 -6.99
CA ALA A 13 15.91 12.55 -6.21
C ALA A 13 16.18 11.77 -4.92
N THR A 14 15.63 12.25 -3.81
CA THR A 14 15.76 11.62 -2.50
C THR A 14 14.40 11.08 -2.04
N ASN A 15 14.44 10.12 -1.11
CA ASN A 15 13.25 9.63 -0.41
C ASN A 15 13.71 9.12 0.96
N PRO A 16 13.20 9.67 2.07
CA PRO A 16 12.17 10.73 2.14
C PRO A 16 12.68 12.11 1.72
N VAL A 17 11.76 13.01 1.34
CA VAL A 17 12.07 14.44 1.12
C VAL A 17 11.47 15.24 2.27
N ASN A 18 12.32 15.97 3.01
CA ASN A 18 11.90 16.75 4.18
C ASN A 18 11.08 15.93 5.21
N GLY A 19 11.43 14.65 5.39
CA GLY A 19 10.72 13.73 6.28
C GLY A 19 9.42 13.14 5.72
N VAL A 20 9.08 13.41 4.46
CA VAL A 20 7.90 12.86 3.77
C VAL A 20 8.31 11.73 2.83
N TRP A 21 7.71 10.56 3.01
CA TRP A 21 7.94 9.37 2.21
C TRP A 21 6.98 9.27 1.02
N PHE A 22 7.51 8.87 -0.15
CA PHE A 22 6.76 8.63 -1.39
C PHE A 22 6.73 7.14 -1.77
N HIS A 23 7.79 6.40 -1.45
CA HIS A 23 7.92 4.95 -1.57
C HIS A 23 8.70 4.38 -0.37
N GLY A 24 8.81 3.06 -0.26
CA GLY A 24 9.55 2.43 0.84
C GLY A 24 10.96 1.98 0.49
N PRO A 25 11.60 1.26 1.43
CA PRO A 25 11.02 0.77 2.69
C PRO A 25 10.70 1.92 3.66
N ILE A 26 9.43 2.04 4.07
CA ILE A 26 8.99 3.02 5.06
C ILE A 26 9.14 2.37 6.44
N PRO A 27 9.94 2.94 7.36
CA PRO A 27 10.16 2.35 8.67
C PRO A 27 8.87 2.17 9.47
N ASN A 28 8.82 1.10 10.27
CA ASN A 28 7.84 0.93 11.33
C ASN A 28 8.54 0.95 12.69
N HIS A 29 8.66 2.14 13.27
CA HIS A 29 9.30 2.32 14.58
C HIS A 29 8.44 1.85 15.76
N ASN A 30 7.19 1.44 15.53
CA ASN A 30 6.28 1.00 16.56
C ASN A 30 5.76 -0.44 16.28
N PRO A 31 6.64 -1.43 16.06
CA PRO A 31 6.20 -2.77 15.72
C PRO A 31 5.38 -3.37 16.87
N GLY A 32 4.22 -3.93 16.55
CA GLY A 32 3.33 -4.55 17.53
C GLY A 32 2.50 -3.57 18.37
N TRP A 33 2.74 -2.25 18.27
CA TRP A 33 1.85 -1.27 18.90
C TRP A 33 0.42 -1.43 18.38
N GLN A 34 -0.57 -1.18 19.23
CA GLN A 34 -1.99 -1.28 18.88
C GLN A 34 -2.74 -0.13 19.56
N PRO A 35 -3.75 0.47 18.90
CA PRO A 35 -4.51 1.51 19.55
C PRO A 35 -5.42 0.94 20.63
N THR A 36 -5.79 1.76 21.63
CA THR A 36 -6.63 1.37 22.77
C THR A 36 -7.92 0.64 22.36
N VAL A 37 -8.55 1.03 21.25
CA VAL A 37 -9.74 0.34 20.72
C VAL A 37 -9.47 -1.14 20.38
N ILE A 38 -8.29 -1.46 19.84
CA ILE A 38 -7.88 -2.83 19.55
C ILE A 38 -7.47 -3.55 20.83
N GLN A 39 -6.73 -2.88 21.71
CA GLN A 39 -6.35 -3.46 23.01
C GLN A 39 -7.60 -3.88 23.81
N ASN A 40 -8.60 -3.01 23.89
CA ASN A 40 -9.88 -3.29 24.54
C ASN A 40 -10.65 -4.40 23.83
N TRP A 41 -10.64 -4.43 22.50
CA TRP A 41 -11.30 -5.49 21.73
C TRP A 41 -10.70 -6.88 22.06
N VAL A 42 -9.36 -6.96 22.13
CA VAL A 42 -8.63 -8.18 22.50
C VAL A 42 -8.88 -8.55 23.97
N ALA A 43 -8.78 -7.58 24.89
CA ALA A 43 -8.97 -7.81 26.33
C ALA A 43 -10.37 -8.33 26.68
N ASN A 44 -11.39 -7.94 25.90
CA ASN A 44 -12.76 -8.41 26.06
C ASN A 44 -13.02 -9.80 25.41
N GLY A 45 -11.97 -10.50 24.98
CA GLY A 45 -12.08 -11.85 24.42
C GLY A 45 -12.93 -11.92 23.15
N ARG A 46 -13.08 -10.81 22.42
CA ARG A 46 -13.91 -10.79 21.21
C ARG A 46 -13.26 -11.65 20.14
N ALA A 47 -14.03 -12.59 19.59
CA ALA A 47 -13.64 -13.39 18.45
C ALA A 47 -14.14 -12.75 17.14
N GLY A 48 -13.34 -12.82 16.08
CA GLY A 48 -13.73 -12.39 14.73
C GLY A 48 -12.91 -11.24 14.17
N SER A 49 -13.53 -10.47 13.27
CA SER A 49 -12.86 -9.36 12.59
C SER A 49 -12.55 -8.21 13.54
N ARG A 50 -11.29 -7.75 13.52
CA ARG A 50 -10.88 -6.54 14.23
C ARG A 50 -11.75 -5.36 13.81
N PRO A 51 -12.09 -4.44 14.74
CA PRO A 51 -12.86 -3.26 14.39
C PRO A 51 -12.08 -2.38 13.42
N ASN A 52 -12.80 -1.65 12.57
CA ASN A 52 -12.18 -0.61 11.75
C ASN A 52 -11.70 0.53 12.66
N ILE A 53 -10.48 0.99 12.43
CA ILE A 53 -9.84 2.04 13.25
C ILE A 53 -10.09 3.40 12.59
N ALA A 54 -10.86 4.23 13.26
CA ALA A 54 -11.17 5.59 12.82
C ALA A 54 -9.95 6.50 12.96
N VAL A 55 -9.99 7.64 12.28
CA VAL A 55 -8.93 8.67 12.40
C VAL A 55 -8.86 9.18 13.85
N ALA A 56 -10.02 9.40 14.48
CA ALA A 56 -10.13 9.85 15.86
C ALA A 56 -9.51 8.86 16.87
N ASP A 57 -9.60 7.56 16.59
CA ASP A 57 -8.97 6.54 17.44
C ASP A 57 -7.45 6.70 17.46
N HIS A 58 -6.84 7.18 16.37
CA HIS A 58 -5.39 7.44 16.32
C HIS A 58 -4.98 8.83 16.82
N ALA A 59 -5.88 9.82 16.77
CA ALA A 59 -5.53 11.24 16.94
C ALA A 59 -5.08 11.62 18.36
N HIS A 60 -5.44 10.82 19.37
CA HIS A 60 -5.20 11.14 20.79
C HIS A 60 -4.33 10.10 21.50
N GLN A 61 -3.58 9.28 20.77
CA GLN A 61 -2.78 8.22 21.38
C GLN A 61 -1.29 8.54 21.33
N TYR A 62 -0.61 8.24 22.44
CA TYR A 62 0.83 8.35 22.55
C TYR A 62 1.49 7.19 21.79
N PHE A 63 2.30 7.52 20.78
CA PHE A 63 3.17 6.57 20.11
C PHE A 63 4.50 6.50 20.88
N PRO A 64 5.02 5.30 21.19
CA PRO A 64 6.34 5.15 21.82
C PRO A 64 7.45 5.87 21.04
N ASN A 65 7.40 5.80 19.71
CA ASN A 65 8.32 6.46 18.79
C ASN A 65 7.55 7.32 17.77
N PRO A 66 8.16 8.39 17.21
CA PRO A 66 7.56 9.17 16.15
C PRO A 66 7.14 8.30 14.96
N ALA A 67 5.92 8.48 14.48
CA ALA A 67 5.43 7.82 13.28
C ALA A 67 5.87 8.57 12.02
N GLU A 68 6.01 7.84 10.91
CA GLU A 68 6.45 8.38 9.63
C GLU A 68 5.37 9.24 8.96
N VAL A 69 5.79 10.20 8.14
CA VAL A 69 4.87 10.97 7.29
C VAL A 69 4.94 10.41 5.87
N VAL A 70 3.80 9.98 5.33
CA VAL A 70 3.71 9.47 3.96
C VAL A 70 2.86 10.45 3.14
N SER A 71 3.36 10.88 1.97
CA SER A 71 2.66 11.79 1.05
C SER A 71 1.36 11.19 0.51
N LYS A 72 0.39 11.99 0.07
CA LYS A 72 -0.78 11.44 -0.67
C LYS A 72 -0.45 11.07 -2.12
N ALA A 73 0.72 11.43 -2.63
CA ALA A 73 1.22 11.04 -3.96
C ALA A 73 1.82 9.61 -3.97
N THR A 74 1.33 8.69 -3.13
CA THR A 74 1.85 7.31 -3.07
C THR A 74 1.46 6.49 -4.29
N VAL A 75 2.12 5.35 -4.42
CA VAL A 75 1.97 4.39 -5.53
C VAL A 75 0.82 3.38 -5.36
N GLY A 76 0.04 3.46 -4.28
CA GLY A 76 -1.05 2.50 -4.03
C GLY A 76 -0.57 1.10 -3.62
N VAL A 77 0.67 0.96 -3.15
CA VAL A 77 1.23 -0.26 -2.56
C VAL A 77 1.66 0.05 -1.14
N CYS A 78 1.33 -0.82 -0.18
CA CYS A 78 1.82 -0.68 1.18
C CYS A 78 3.31 -1.03 1.23
N MET A 79 4.16 -0.03 1.45
CA MET A 79 5.61 -0.19 1.49
C MET A 79 6.17 -0.02 2.91
N ILE A 80 5.34 -0.29 3.94
CA ILE A 80 5.75 -0.30 5.34
C ILE A 80 6.60 -1.55 5.58
N ASP A 81 7.77 -1.35 6.18
CA ASP A 81 8.64 -2.44 6.65
C ASP A 81 7.93 -3.22 7.76
N VAL A 82 7.78 -4.53 7.56
CA VAL A 82 7.18 -5.48 8.51
C VAL A 82 8.23 -6.33 9.23
N GLY A 83 9.51 -6.02 9.06
CA GLY A 83 10.65 -6.73 9.63
C GLY A 83 11.61 -7.23 8.55
N ASP A 84 12.91 -7.29 8.88
CA ASP A 84 13.96 -7.85 8.03
C ASP A 84 14.04 -7.25 6.61
N ASN A 85 13.75 -5.95 6.48
CA ASN A 85 13.65 -5.23 5.19
C ASN A 85 12.57 -5.79 4.25
N VAL A 86 11.58 -6.51 4.77
CA VAL A 86 10.44 -7.00 4.02
C VAL A 86 9.30 -6.00 4.14
N MET A 87 8.83 -5.48 3.02
CA MET A 87 7.68 -4.57 2.99
C MET A 87 6.36 -5.33 2.97
N CYS A 88 5.28 -4.72 3.45
CA CYS A 88 3.95 -5.33 3.48
C CYS A 88 3.46 -5.81 2.10
N GLY A 89 3.51 -4.93 1.09
CA GLY A 89 3.24 -5.22 -0.31
C GLY A 89 1.76 -5.31 -0.72
N VAL A 90 0.81 -5.08 0.21
CA VAL A 90 -0.63 -5.05 -0.14
C VAL A 90 -0.91 -3.95 -1.16
N VAL A 91 -1.58 -4.33 -2.25
CA VAL A 91 -1.92 -3.44 -3.38
C VAL A 91 -3.33 -2.87 -3.23
N PHE A 92 -3.50 -1.60 -3.54
CA PHE A 92 -4.77 -0.88 -3.52
C PHE A 92 -5.06 -0.32 -4.91
N GLU A 93 -6.02 -0.92 -5.59
CA GLU A 93 -6.43 -0.51 -6.94
C GLU A 93 -7.49 0.61 -6.89
N ASN A 94 -7.65 1.30 -8.03
CA ASN A 94 -8.73 2.24 -8.36
C ASN A 94 -8.61 3.65 -7.73
N GLY A 95 -9.52 4.56 -8.10
CA GLY A 95 -9.56 5.97 -7.65
C GLY A 95 -9.73 6.20 -6.14
N GLN A 96 -9.81 5.15 -5.33
CA GLN A 96 -9.79 5.20 -3.86
C GLN A 96 -8.51 4.61 -3.23
N ALA A 97 -7.49 4.30 -4.03
CA ALA A 97 -6.24 3.68 -3.58
C ALA A 97 -5.68 4.38 -2.33
N ASN A 98 -5.67 5.71 -2.31
CA ASN A 98 -5.19 6.48 -1.17
C ASN A 98 -6.06 6.29 0.09
N ALA A 99 -7.38 6.40 0.01
CA ALA A 99 -8.25 6.24 1.18
C ALA A 99 -8.15 4.81 1.77
N ALA A 100 -8.13 3.80 0.90
CA ALA A 100 -7.99 2.41 1.28
C ALA A 100 -6.61 2.11 1.89
N LEU A 101 -5.54 2.63 1.29
CA LEU A 101 -4.16 2.53 1.81
C LEU A 101 -4.04 3.20 3.18
N ARG A 102 -4.60 4.39 3.38
CA ARG A 102 -4.58 5.05 4.71
C ARG A 102 -5.34 4.29 5.77
N ARG A 103 -6.47 3.69 5.41
CA ARG A 103 -7.18 2.77 6.32
C ARG A 103 -6.31 1.57 6.66
N HIS A 104 -5.63 0.99 5.67
CA HIS A 104 -4.72 -0.13 5.88
C HIS A 104 -3.54 0.23 6.78
N PHE A 105 -2.93 1.42 6.64
CA PHE A 105 -1.89 1.87 7.58
C PHE A 105 -2.42 1.87 9.02
N ARG A 106 -3.60 2.44 9.27
CA ARG A 106 -4.18 2.45 10.62
C ARG A 106 -4.45 1.05 11.15
N THR A 107 -4.95 0.13 10.32
CA THR A 107 -5.41 -1.20 10.78
C THR A 107 -4.35 -2.27 10.81
N ALA A 108 -3.46 -2.30 9.83
CA ALA A 108 -2.41 -3.31 9.67
C ALA A 108 -1.06 -2.84 10.21
N HIS A 109 -0.78 -1.54 10.16
CA HIS A 109 0.47 -0.94 10.63
C HIS A 109 0.23 0.22 11.63
N PRO A 110 -0.60 -0.01 12.67
CA PRO A 110 -0.89 1.04 13.63
C PRO A 110 0.41 1.59 14.24
N GLY A 111 0.55 2.92 14.26
CA GLY A 111 1.74 3.60 14.78
C GLY A 111 2.91 3.72 13.81
N ALA A 112 2.87 3.08 12.63
CA ALA A 112 3.94 3.23 11.63
C ALA A 112 3.87 4.59 10.92
N VAL A 113 2.66 5.07 10.62
CA VAL A 113 2.44 6.29 9.83
C VAL A 113 1.49 7.24 10.57
N GLN A 114 1.80 8.53 10.52
CA GLN A 114 0.91 9.60 10.96
C GLN A 114 -0.38 9.63 10.12
N ASN A 115 -1.46 10.10 10.73
CA ASN A 115 -2.69 10.36 9.97
C ASN A 115 -2.42 11.45 8.93
N ALA A 116 -2.85 11.19 7.69
CA ALA A 116 -2.74 12.19 6.64
C ALA A 116 -3.51 13.46 7.02
N THR A 117 -2.91 14.62 6.82
CA THR A 117 -3.58 15.90 6.98
C THR A 117 -4.66 16.07 5.91
N THR A 118 -5.62 16.98 6.13
CA THR A 118 -6.60 17.34 5.09
C THR A 118 -5.98 18.21 3.99
N GLN A 119 -4.79 18.77 4.21
CA GLN A 119 -4.07 19.61 3.27
C GLN A 119 -3.81 18.89 1.93
N ASN A 120 -3.98 19.62 0.84
CA ASN A 120 -3.68 19.10 -0.50
C ASN A 120 -2.17 18.98 -0.72
N VAL A 121 -1.78 18.01 -1.53
CA VAL A 121 -0.38 17.87 -1.99
C VAL A 121 -0.03 19.09 -2.82
N THR A 122 1.09 19.73 -2.50
CA THR A 122 1.55 20.90 -3.27
C THR A 122 2.11 20.45 -4.62
N ASN A 123 2.17 21.35 -5.61
CA ASN A 123 2.79 21.03 -6.90
C ASN A 123 4.27 20.63 -6.75
N GLN A 124 4.97 21.25 -5.80
CA GLN A 124 6.36 20.93 -5.50
C GLN A 124 6.49 19.51 -4.92
N GLU A 125 5.67 19.15 -3.93
CA GLU A 125 5.65 17.80 -3.35
C GLU A 125 5.28 16.75 -4.41
N MET A 126 4.34 17.07 -5.31
CA MET A 126 4.00 16.19 -6.43
C MET A 126 5.20 16.00 -7.36
N LEU A 127 5.92 17.06 -7.71
CA LEU A 127 7.11 16.98 -8.57
C LEU A 127 8.21 16.13 -7.92
N GLU A 128 8.45 16.32 -6.62
CA GLU A 128 9.40 15.54 -5.82
C GLU A 128 9.00 14.06 -5.77
N ALA A 129 7.72 13.77 -5.52
CA ALA A 129 7.18 12.42 -5.53
C ALA A 129 7.42 11.74 -6.89
N GLN A 130 7.11 12.43 -7.99
CA GLN A 130 7.32 11.89 -9.33
C GLN A 130 8.80 11.60 -9.60
N ASN A 131 9.70 12.51 -9.26
CA ASN A 131 11.14 12.30 -9.47
C ASN A 131 11.68 11.13 -8.62
N ALA A 132 11.28 11.04 -7.34
CA ALA A 132 11.65 9.94 -6.47
C ALA A 132 11.13 8.58 -6.99
N LEU A 133 9.87 8.53 -7.43
CA LEU A 133 9.27 7.31 -7.98
C LEU A 133 9.88 6.88 -9.31
N LYS A 134 10.20 7.84 -10.19
CA LYS A 134 10.95 7.55 -11.42
C LYS A 134 12.31 6.96 -11.09
N LEU A 135 13.03 7.51 -10.12
CA LEU A 135 14.32 6.95 -9.70
C LEU A 135 14.13 5.53 -9.15
N PHE A 136 13.15 5.32 -8.27
CA PHE A 136 12.85 4.04 -7.63
C PHE A 136 12.52 2.91 -8.62
N VAL A 137 11.81 3.23 -9.70
CA VAL A 137 11.53 2.28 -10.79
C VAL A 137 12.79 2.07 -11.66
N ARG A 138 13.48 3.14 -12.04
CA ARG A 138 14.65 3.10 -12.91
C ARG A 138 15.83 2.34 -12.30
N SER A 139 16.12 2.58 -11.02
CA SER A 139 17.23 1.95 -10.28
C SER A 139 17.03 0.46 -10.06
N GLY A 140 15.81 -0.04 -10.21
CA GLY A 140 15.44 -1.41 -9.89
C GLY A 140 14.98 -1.63 -8.46
N THR A 141 15.05 -0.62 -7.59
CA THR A 141 14.65 -0.75 -6.19
C THR A 141 13.21 -1.25 -6.05
N TRP A 142 12.30 -0.83 -6.93
CA TRP A 142 10.93 -1.38 -7.00
C TRP A 142 10.88 -2.89 -7.30
N ARG A 143 11.57 -3.34 -8.36
CA ARG A 143 11.48 -4.73 -8.85
C ARG A 143 12.30 -5.70 -8.00
N ASP A 144 13.32 -5.20 -7.29
CA ASP A 144 14.22 -6.01 -6.47
C ASP A 144 13.84 -5.98 -4.98
N ALA A 145 12.87 -5.14 -4.59
CA ALA A 145 12.36 -5.07 -3.23
C ALA A 145 11.78 -6.40 -2.71
N LEU A 146 11.86 -6.62 -1.40
CA LEU A 146 11.24 -7.77 -0.75
C LEU A 146 9.86 -7.39 -0.22
N PHE A 147 8.84 -8.18 -0.58
CA PHE A 147 7.46 -7.97 -0.13
C PHE A 147 6.92 -9.25 0.50
N GLY A 148 6.29 -9.11 1.67
CA GLY A 148 5.57 -10.20 2.34
C GLY A 148 4.32 -10.61 1.57
N SER A 149 3.58 -9.62 1.03
CA SER A 149 2.54 -9.83 0.04
C SER A 149 3.02 -9.33 -1.32
N GLU A 150 3.39 -10.23 -2.21
CA GLU A 150 3.96 -9.87 -3.51
C GLU A 150 3.00 -8.99 -4.34
N PRO A 151 3.38 -7.74 -4.69
CA PRO A 151 2.51 -6.82 -5.42
C PRO A 151 2.46 -7.07 -6.94
N GLY A 152 3.38 -7.89 -7.48
CA GLY A 152 3.56 -8.03 -8.92
C GLY A 152 3.87 -6.66 -9.54
N ARG A 153 3.13 -6.26 -10.57
CA ARG A 153 3.32 -4.95 -11.21
C ARG A 153 2.82 -3.75 -10.39
N GLY A 154 2.14 -3.98 -9.27
CA GLY A 154 1.40 -2.95 -8.55
C GLY A 154 0.05 -2.63 -9.21
N PRO A 155 -0.62 -1.52 -8.84
CA PRO A 155 -1.91 -1.14 -9.40
C PRO A 155 -1.80 -0.85 -10.90
N VAL A 156 -2.66 -1.46 -11.71
CA VAL A 156 -2.74 -1.21 -13.16
C VAL A 156 -3.07 0.26 -13.40
N GLY A 157 -2.28 0.93 -14.24
CA GLY A 157 -2.40 2.37 -14.50
C GLY A 157 -1.96 3.25 -13.33
N GLY A 158 -1.40 2.68 -12.26
CA GLY A 158 -0.75 3.42 -11.18
C GLY A 158 0.59 4.02 -11.62
N LEU A 159 1.15 4.94 -10.84
CA LEU A 159 2.38 5.66 -11.20
C LEU A 159 3.56 4.73 -11.50
N ILE A 160 3.73 3.65 -10.73
CA ILE A 160 4.79 2.66 -10.97
C ILE A 160 4.59 1.94 -12.32
N ASP A 161 3.36 1.49 -12.61
CA ASP A 161 3.03 0.76 -13.84
C ASP A 161 3.21 1.67 -15.07
N VAL A 162 2.78 2.93 -14.97
CA VAL A 162 2.98 3.94 -16.02
C VAL A 162 4.47 4.19 -16.26
N TYR A 163 5.24 4.47 -15.21
CA TYR A 163 6.67 4.76 -15.36
C TYR A 163 7.47 3.56 -15.87
N ALA A 164 7.17 2.36 -15.37
CA ALA A 164 7.80 1.14 -15.86
C ALA A 164 7.48 0.91 -17.35
N THR A 165 6.22 1.08 -17.75
CA THR A 165 5.80 0.96 -19.16
C THR A 165 6.51 1.95 -20.06
N GLU A 166 6.56 3.22 -19.67
CA GLU A 166 7.25 4.25 -20.45
C GLU A 166 8.76 4.00 -20.55
N MET A 167 9.42 3.60 -19.46
CA MET A 167 10.85 3.27 -19.49
C MET A 167 11.17 2.05 -20.34
N GLU A 168 10.33 1.01 -20.33
CA GLU A 168 10.49 -0.16 -21.21
C GLU A 168 10.33 0.23 -22.69
N ALA A 169 9.36 1.09 -23.01
CA ALA A 169 9.18 1.62 -24.36
C ALA A 169 10.39 2.46 -24.81
N ILE A 170 10.94 3.30 -23.92
CA ILE A 170 12.15 4.08 -24.20
C ILE A 170 13.35 3.15 -24.40
N ALA A 171 13.55 2.15 -23.53
CA ALA A 171 14.66 1.21 -23.66
C ALA A 171 14.57 0.39 -24.97
N ALA A 172 13.37 0.07 -25.43
CA ALA A 172 13.18 -0.60 -26.73
C ALA A 172 13.57 0.31 -27.92
N ALA A 173 13.39 1.62 -27.79
CA ALA A 173 13.67 2.60 -28.85
C ALA A 173 15.08 3.22 -28.79
N ASP A 174 15.71 3.26 -27.61
CA ASP A 174 16.99 3.92 -27.36
C ASP A 174 17.99 2.96 -26.70
N ALA A 175 18.91 2.44 -27.52
CA ALA A 175 19.96 1.52 -27.07
C ALA A 175 20.89 2.14 -26.01
N THR A 176 21.07 3.47 -25.98
CA THR A 176 21.89 4.14 -24.96
C THR A 176 21.19 4.12 -23.62
N PHE A 177 19.88 4.38 -23.61
CA PHE A 177 19.06 4.27 -22.40
C PHE A 177 19.02 2.83 -21.88
N ALA A 178 18.80 1.86 -22.77
CA ALA A 178 18.81 0.45 -22.43
C ALA A 178 20.15 -0.01 -21.85
N ALA A 179 21.27 0.41 -22.44
CA ALA A 179 22.60 0.11 -21.94
C ALA A 179 22.86 0.72 -20.55
N ALA A 180 22.32 1.91 -20.27
CA ALA A 180 22.51 2.61 -19.01
C ALA A 180 21.65 2.08 -17.86
N TYR A 181 20.40 1.68 -18.14
CA TYR A 181 19.40 1.40 -17.10
C TYR A 181 18.74 0.02 -17.21
N GLY A 182 19.04 -0.75 -18.26
CA GLY A 182 18.41 -2.02 -18.56
C GLY A 182 17.15 -1.88 -19.42
N THR A 183 16.52 -3.02 -19.72
CA THR A 183 15.35 -3.12 -20.59
C THR A 183 14.07 -3.55 -19.88
N ARG A 184 14.16 -3.82 -18.57
CA ARG A 184 13.06 -4.35 -17.76
C ARG A 184 12.89 -3.53 -16.50
N PHE A 185 11.72 -2.90 -16.37
CA PHE A 185 11.41 -1.98 -15.27
C PHE A 185 10.20 -2.44 -14.46
N HIS A 186 9.30 -3.20 -15.08
CA HIS A 186 8.26 -3.89 -14.32
C HIS A 186 8.87 -4.99 -13.46
N ARG A 187 8.29 -5.11 -12.27
CA ARG A 187 8.45 -6.29 -11.43
C ARG A 187 7.75 -7.49 -12.06
N ASP A 188 8.38 -8.65 -11.94
CA ASP A 188 7.88 -9.91 -12.49
C ASP A 188 6.48 -10.19 -11.96
N ARG A 189 5.57 -10.57 -12.87
CA ARG A 189 4.35 -11.20 -12.42
C ARG A 189 4.79 -12.53 -11.83
N LEU A 190 4.66 -12.71 -10.51
CA LEU A 190 4.50 -14.07 -10.03
C LEU A 190 3.34 -14.64 -10.84
N CYS A 191 3.62 -15.72 -11.55
CA CYS A 191 2.57 -16.56 -12.10
C CYS A 191 1.72 -16.89 -10.88
N GLN A 192 0.59 -16.20 -10.70
CA GLN A 192 -0.36 -16.54 -9.67
C GLN A 192 -0.69 -17.99 -9.98
N THR A 193 -0.11 -18.91 -9.22
CA THR A 193 -0.57 -20.29 -9.20
C THR A 193 -2.04 -20.15 -8.87
N ARG A 194 -2.88 -20.25 -9.90
CA ARG A 194 -4.33 -20.06 -9.80
C ARG A 194 -4.75 -20.90 -8.61
N GLY A 195 -5.14 -20.23 -7.52
CA GLY A 195 -5.53 -20.91 -6.30
C GLY A 195 -6.52 -21.99 -6.65
N ILE A 196 -6.10 -23.24 -6.44
CA ILE A 196 -6.94 -24.41 -6.58
C ILE A 196 -8.15 -24.18 -5.67
N GLY A 197 -9.33 -24.08 -6.29
CA GLY A 197 -10.61 -24.18 -5.63
C GLY A 197 -11.11 -22.92 -4.93
N LYS A 198 -12.01 -22.19 -5.61
CA LYS A 198 -13.15 -21.60 -4.90
C LYS A 198 -13.76 -22.71 -4.04
N ARG A 199 -13.66 -22.62 -2.71
CA ARG A 199 -14.47 -23.47 -1.83
C ARG A 199 -15.93 -23.27 -2.24
N LYS A 200 -16.58 -24.34 -2.69
CA LYS A 200 -18.03 -24.37 -2.93
C LYS A 200 -18.68 -23.85 -1.64
N ARG A 201 -19.51 -22.81 -1.77
CA ARG A 201 -20.38 -22.39 -0.66
C ARG A 201 -21.16 -23.64 -0.25
N GLY A 202 -21.13 -23.97 1.05
CA GLY A 202 -21.94 -25.06 1.58
C GLY A 202 -23.43 -24.84 1.26
N PRO A 203 -24.24 -25.90 1.32
CA PRO A 203 -25.66 -25.82 1.02
C PRO A 203 -26.33 -24.73 1.87
N SER A 204 -27.24 -23.98 1.24
CA SER A 204 -28.04 -22.95 1.91
C SER A 204 -28.74 -23.53 3.14
N PRO A 205 -28.77 -22.80 4.28
CA PRO A 205 -29.51 -23.26 5.45
C PRO A 205 -31.00 -23.44 5.12
N PRO A 206 -31.68 -24.44 5.70
CA PRO A 206 -33.10 -24.68 5.45
C PRO A 206 -33.95 -23.50 5.93
N ALA A 207 -34.98 -23.17 5.14
CA ALA A 207 -35.91 -22.09 5.44
C ALA A 207 -36.64 -22.35 6.77
N ARG A 208 -36.59 -21.35 7.66
CA ARG A 208 -37.24 -21.38 8.97
C ARG A 208 -38.76 -21.21 8.77
N ASN A 209 -39.51 -22.30 8.76
CA ASN A 209 -40.97 -22.25 8.75
C ASN A 209 -41.49 -21.77 10.12
N LEU A 210 -41.78 -20.48 10.23
CA LEU A 210 -42.58 -19.93 11.33
C LEU A 210 -44.05 -20.28 11.09
N LYS A 211 -44.53 -21.35 11.73
CA LYS A 211 -45.96 -21.54 12.01
C LYS A 211 -46.20 -21.27 13.48
N MET A 212 -46.64 -20.06 13.81
CA MET A 212 -47.39 -19.81 15.04
C MET A 212 -48.87 -19.88 14.69
N THR A 213 -49.52 -20.98 15.04
CA THR A 213 -50.97 -21.06 15.12
C THR A 213 -51.30 -21.05 16.61
N ILE A 214 -51.73 -19.90 17.11
CA ILE A 214 -52.33 -19.78 18.44
C ILE A 214 -53.83 -20.00 18.23
N THR A 215 -54.32 -21.16 18.67
CA THR A 215 -55.75 -21.43 18.78
C THR A 215 -56.18 -21.03 20.19
N LEU A 216 -56.93 -19.93 20.30
CA LEU A 216 -57.69 -19.58 21.49
C LEU A 216 -58.96 -20.45 21.53
N GLN A 217 -59.14 -21.24 22.59
CA GLN A 217 -60.42 -21.82 22.95
C GLN A 217 -61.09 -20.91 24.00
N LEU A 218 -62.40 -20.75 23.81
CA LEU A 218 -63.35 -19.98 24.61
C LEU A 218 -63.59 -20.61 26.00
#